data_AF-A0A1G9WJJ8-F1
#
_entry.id   AF-A0A1G9WJJ8-F1
#
_cell.length_a   1.000
_cell.length_b   1.000
_cell.length_c   1.000
_cell.angle_alpha   90.00
_cell.angle_beta   90.00
_cell.angle_gamma   90.00
#
_symmetry.space_group_name_H-M   'P 1'
#
loop_
_entity.id
_entity.type
_entity.pdbx_description
1 polymer ?
#
loop_
_entity_poly.entity_id
_entity_poly.type
_entity_poly.pdbx_seq_one_letter_code
_entity_poly.pdbx_strand_id
1 'polypeptide(L)'
;MGDGERTGDGSSDESVPPDEPVPPADAFEVLGHEIRLATIEALAEERRESWIPRGLRFSELRSAVGVRDTGKFNYHLDKLRGSFVNQFGEEYVLTNAGFELAGALRAGTFDQTDTRVERRTALDRTCPICEATLEAVYEHGYLRVLCPEHDRILTTTLPPAAVRGREMATVVDLANARTRDQVERVRAGGCPHCWGRSTVRAPAEPSEAYLRALSARGEGEPEDCDVEYDSEDDAVLAECACEDCGMTFWLPVSVCVAHHPAVVAYYHDNGVEMDGDYLDMEHATGSNGTVVSEAPVRIEVEVLVGDADEALVLTLDEETTVVGTETAPAGSR
;
A
#
# COMPACT_ATOMS: atom_id res chain seq x y z
N MET A 1 -12.18 -68.41 -13.43
CA MET A 1 -12.43 -67.57 -14.63
C MET A 1 -12.76 -66.18 -14.12
N GLY A 2 -11.86 -65.21 -14.34
CA GLY A 2 -12.12 -63.79 -14.13
C GLY A 2 -11.42 -63.16 -12.92
N ASP A 3 -10.09 -63.24 -12.86
CA ASP A 3 -9.29 -62.29 -12.06
C ASP A 3 -9.32 -60.93 -12.77
N GLY A 4 -9.96 -59.94 -12.13
CA GLY A 4 -9.99 -58.56 -12.58
C GLY A 4 -9.07 -57.72 -11.70
N GLU A 5 -7.79 -57.72 -12.03
CA GLU A 5 -6.79 -56.81 -11.48
C GLU A 5 -7.18 -55.36 -11.79
N ARG A 6 -7.57 -54.61 -10.74
CA ARG A 6 -7.70 -53.16 -10.80
C ARG A 6 -6.32 -52.58 -10.51
N THR A 7 -5.51 -52.44 -11.54
CA THR A 7 -4.27 -51.67 -11.47
C THR A 7 -4.63 -50.21 -11.17
N GLY A 8 -4.31 -49.78 -9.96
CA GLY A 8 -4.26 -48.36 -9.62
C GLY A 8 -3.14 -47.74 -10.44
N ASP A 9 -3.51 -46.90 -11.41
CA ASP A 9 -2.61 -45.96 -12.06
C ASP A 9 -2.16 -44.95 -11.02
N GLY A 10 -1.03 -45.25 -10.39
CA GLY A 10 -0.28 -44.28 -9.62
C GLY A 10 0.36 -43.30 -10.59
N SER A 11 -0.40 -42.26 -10.95
CA SER A 11 0.14 -41.01 -11.46
C SER A 11 1.18 -40.53 -10.45
N SER A 12 2.45 -40.87 -10.71
CA SER A 12 3.59 -40.27 -10.06
C SER A 12 3.55 -38.78 -10.38
N ASP A 13 3.08 -38.00 -9.42
CA ASP A 13 3.30 -36.56 -9.33
C ASP A 13 4.81 -36.35 -9.22
N GLU A 14 5.50 -36.46 -10.37
CA GLU A 14 6.92 -36.21 -10.51
C GLU A 14 7.08 -34.69 -10.52
N SER A 15 6.96 -34.11 -9.32
CA SER A 15 7.17 -32.69 -9.09
C SER A 15 8.58 -32.34 -9.52
N VAL A 16 8.73 -31.70 -10.69
CA VAL A 16 10.00 -31.13 -11.13
C VAL A 16 10.45 -30.15 -10.05
N PRO A 17 11.64 -30.34 -9.44
CA PRO A 17 12.12 -29.43 -8.41
C PRO A 17 12.26 -28.03 -9.00
N PRO A 18 11.94 -26.97 -8.24
CA PRO A 18 12.07 -25.60 -8.73
C PRO A 18 13.51 -25.31 -9.14
N ASP A 19 13.67 -24.48 -10.17
CA ASP A 19 14.98 -24.02 -10.64
C ASP A 19 15.70 -23.24 -9.49
N GLU A 20 17.03 -23.31 -9.43
CA GLU A 20 17.83 -22.73 -8.34
C GLU A 20 17.81 -21.18 -8.39
N PRO A 21 17.64 -20.49 -7.24
CA PRO A 21 17.54 -19.03 -7.22
C PRO A 21 18.87 -18.36 -7.57
N VAL A 22 18.80 -17.28 -8.36
CA VAL A 22 19.97 -16.47 -8.75
C VAL A 22 20.13 -15.27 -7.80
N PRO A 23 21.37 -14.83 -7.45
CA PRO A 23 21.59 -13.65 -6.62
C PRO A 23 20.96 -12.35 -7.18
N PRO A 24 20.59 -11.38 -6.32
CA PRO A 24 19.86 -10.17 -6.74
C PRO A 24 20.54 -9.30 -7.80
N ALA A 25 21.88 -9.20 -7.77
CA ALA A 25 22.64 -8.36 -8.71
C ALA A 25 22.52 -8.89 -10.16
N ASP A 26 22.52 -10.21 -10.34
CA ASP A 26 22.39 -10.85 -11.65
C ASP A 26 20.94 -10.80 -12.15
N ALA A 27 19.95 -10.68 -11.25
CA ALA A 27 18.54 -10.59 -11.60
C ALA A 27 18.19 -9.30 -12.38
N PHE A 28 18.84 -8.16 -12.10
CA PHE A 28 18.57 -6.91 -12.84
C PHE A 28 19.19 -6.89 -14.24
N GLU A 29 20.38 -7.48 -14.42
CA GLU A 29 20.98 -7.65 -15.76
C GLU A 29 20.12 -8.57 -16.65
N VAL A 30 19.41 -9.51 -16.04
CA VAL A 30 18.42 -10.37 -16.69
C VAL A 30 17.18 -9.59 -17.14
N LEU A 31 16.81 -8.45 -16.56
CA LEU A 31 15.57 -7.76 -16.97
C LEU A 31 15.74 -6.76 -18.11
N GLY A 32 16.97 -6.32 -18.41
CA GLY A 32 17.25 -5.30 -19.42
C GLY A 32 17.07 -5.70 -20.90
N HIS A 33 16.25 -6.71 -21.22
CA HIS A 33 16.07 -7.17 -22.61
C HIS A 33 14.60 -7.42 -22.98
N GLU A 34 14.18 -6.89 -24.12
CA GLU A 34 12.79 -6.90 -24.62
C GLU A 34 12.15 -8.30 -24.63
N ILE A 35 12.88 -9.33 -25.12
CA ILE A 35 12.36 -10.71 -25.18
C ILE A 35 12.04 -11.24 -23.78
N ARG A 36 12.85 -10.88 -22.78
CA ARG A 36 12.68 -11.38 -21.41
C ARG A 36 11.46 -10.74 -20.75
N LEU A 37 11.28 -9.43 -20.92
CA LEU A 37 10.07 -8.73 -20.48
C LEU A 37 8.82 -9.25 -21.20
N ALA A 38 8.87 -9.41 -22.52
CA ALA A 38 7.75 -9.96 -23.30
C ALA A 38 7.41 -11.42 -22.91
N THR A 39 8.40 -12.21 -22.50
CA THR A 39 8.17 -13.56 -21.96
C THR A 39 7.41 -13.52 -20.64
N ILE A 40 7.81 -12.64 -19.71
CA ILE A 40 7.10 -12.44 -18.43
C ILE A 40 5.67 -11.95 -18.68
N GLU A 41 5.49 -11.00 -19.60
CA GLU A 41 4.16 -10.48 -19.96
C GLU A 41 3.24 -11.53 -20.57
N ALA A 42 3.77 -12.39 -21.46
CA ALA A 42 3.01 -13.49 -22.06
C ALA A 42 2.54 -14.50 -21.01
N LEU A 43 3.41 -14.89 -20.08
CA LEU A 43 3.01 -15.78 -18.97
C LEU A 43 2.03 -15.11 -18.01
N ALA A 44 2.14 -13.79 -17.79
CA ALA A 44 1.19 -13.04 -16.99
C ALA A 44 -0.16 -12.83 -17.70
N GLU A 45 -0.22 -12.92 -19.03
CA GLU A 45 -1.48 -12.96 -19.80
C GLU A 45 -2.16 -14.29 -19.55
N GLU A 46 -1.46 -15.41 -19.75
CA GLU A 46 -1.98 -16.75 -19.51
C GLU A 46 -2.55 -16.90 -18.08
N ARG A 47 -1.81 -16.39 -17.08
CA ARG A 47 -2.26 -16.45 -15.68
C ARG A 47 -3.56 -15.67 -15.41
N ARG A 48 -4.01 -14.74 -16.27
CA ARG A 48 -5.29 -14.04 -16.03
C ARG A 48 -6.49 -14.96 -16.11
N GLU A 49 -6.39 -16.06 -16.84
CA GLU A 49 -7.51 -16.98 -17.07
C GLU A 49 -7.74 -17.95 -15.90
N SER A 50 -6.81 -18.01 -14.93
CA SER A 50 -6.86 -18.95 -13.82
C SER A 50 -6.14 -18.42 -12.58
N TRP A 51 -6.76 -18.57 -11.41
CA TRP A 51 -6.09 -18.27 -10.13
C TRP A 51 -4.98 -19.27 -9.79
N ILE A 52 -5.08 -20.51 -10.30
CA ILE A 52 -4.03 -21.53 -10.19
C ILE A 52 -2.90 -21.11 -11.15
N PRO A 53 -1.63 -21.08 -10.70
CA PRO A 53 -0.49 -20.80 -11.57
C PRO A 53 -0.49 -21.78 -12.75
N ARG A 54 -0.80 -21.27 -13.94
CA ARG A 54 -0.70 -21.99 -15.22
C ARG A 54 0.41 -21.40 -16.06
N GLY A 55 0.99 -22.25 -16.88
CA GLY A 55 2.06 -21.87 -17.78
C GLY A 55 1.73 -22.15 -19.23
N LEU A 56 2.73 -21.92 -20.07
CA LEU A 56 2.68 -22.25 -21.49
C LEU A 56 3.78 -23.25 -21.80
N ARG A 57 3.54 -24.17 -22.74
CA ARG A 57 4.61 -25.01 -23.29
C ARG A 57 5.59 -24.14 -24.07
N PHE A 58 6.82 -24.62 -24.24
CA PHE A 58 7.87 -23.89 -24.96
C PHE A 58 7.40 -23.29 -26.31
N SER A 59 6.74 -24.10 -27.14
CA SER A 59 6.28 -23.70 -28.46
C SER A 59 5.16 -22.66 -28.44
N GLU A 60 4.30 -22.72 -27.42
CA GLU A 60 3.19 -21.80 -27.21
C GLU A 60 3.74 -20.45 -26.72
N LEU A 61 4.61 -20.49 -25.71
CA LEU A 61 5.25 -19.30 -25.16
C LEU A 61 6.09 -18.57 -26.23
N ARG A 62 6.92 -19.30 -26.99
CA ARG A 62 7.70 -18.71 -28.09
C ARG A 62 6.80 -18.03 -29.13
N SER A 63 5.68 -18.69 -29.46
CA SER A 63 4.70 -18.15 -30.41
C SER A 63 4.03 -16.89 -29.86
N ALA A 64 3.66 -16.88 -28.58
CA ALA A 64 3.05 -15.73 -27.91
C ALA A 64 4.01 -14.52 -27.85
N VAL A 65 5.31 -14.75 -27.61
CA VAL A 65 6.34 -13.70 -27.59
C VAL A 65 6.71 -13.23 -29.02
N GLY A 66 6.38 -14.00 -30.06
CA GLY A 66 6.61 -13.62 -31.46
C GLY A 66 8.04 -13.80 -31.96
N VAL A 67 8.88 -14.60 -31.27
CA VAL A 67 10.28 -14.81 -31.65
C VAL A 67 10.42 -16.01 -32.60
N ARG A 68 10.89 -15.76 -33.83
CA ARG A 68 11.08 -16.81 -34.84
C ARG A 68 12.29 -17.70 -34.59
N ASP A 69 13.36 -17.13 -34.03
CA ASP A 69 14.61 -17.84 -33.75
C ASP A 69 14.47 -18.61 -32.43
N THR A 70 14.40 -19.94 -32.54
CA THR A 70 14.28 -20.85 -31.39
C THR A 70 15.48 -20.75 -30.45
N GLY A 71 16.70 -20.64 -30.98
CA GLY A 71 17.91 -20.58 -30.16
C GLY A 71 18.00 -19.27 -29.37
N LYS A 72 17.65 -18.15 -30.02
CA LYS A 72 17.56 -16.84 -29.37
C LYS A 72 16.51 -16.85 -28.26
N PHE A 73 15.31 -17.39 -28.53
CA PHE A 73 14.26 -17.46 -27.51
C PHE A 73 14.68 -18.36 -26.33
N ASN A 74 15.20 -19.55 -26.60
CA ASN A 74 15.66 -20.47 -25.56
C ASN A 74 16.74 -19.83 -24.68
N TYR A 75 17.72 -19.15 -25.29
CA TYR A 75 18.74 -18.41 -24.54
C TYR A 75 18.14 -17.39 -23.57
N HIS A 76 17.14 -16.61 -23.98
CA HIS A 76 16.51 -15.62 -23.11
C HIS A 76 15.61 -16.24 -22.05
N LEU A 77 14.89 -17.31 -22.38
CA LEU A 77 14.08 -18.07 -21.44
C LEU A 77 14.95 -18.69 -20.35
N ASP A 78 16.08 -19.31 -20.72
CA ASP A 78 17.02 -19.91 -19.77
C ASP A 78 17.59 -18.88 -18.77
N LYS A 79 17.72 -17.62 -19.18
CA LYS A 79 18.15 -16.53 -18.28
C LYS A 79 17.09 -16.12 -17.26
N LEU A 80 15.82 -16.40 -17.52
CA LEU A 80 14.71 -16.08 -16.60
C LEU A 80 14.42 -17.19 -15.59
N ARG A 81 14.88 -18.41 -15.90
CA ARG A 81 14.66 -19.61 -15.09
C ARG A 81 15.28 -19.47 -13.69
N GLY A 82 14.60 -19.99 -12.68
CA GLY A 82 15.00 -19.92 -11.25
C GLY A 82 14.57 -18.64 -10.55
N SER A 83 14.67 -17.49 -11.23
CA SER A 83 14.32 -16.20 -10.63
C SER A 83 12.88 -15.79 -10.92
N PHE A 84 12.50 -15.73 -12.20
CA PHE A 84 11.22 -15.15 -12.63
C PHE A 84 10.28 -16.18 -13.26
N VAL A 85 10.83 -17.28 -13.78
CA VAL A 85 10.11 -18.38 -14.41
C VAL A 85 10.61 -19.69 -13.84
N ASN A 86 9.72 -20.64 -13.62
CA ASN A 86 10.05 -22.04 -13.34
C ASN A 86 9.45 -22.94 -14.42
N GLN A 87 10.08 -24.08 -14.66
CA GLN A 87 9.50 -25.13 -15.48
C GLN A 87 8.82 -26.19 -14.60
N PHE A 88 7.52 -26.41 -14.79
CA PHE A 88 6.76 -27.49 -14.15
C PHE A 88 6.24 -28.44 -15.22
N GLY A 89 6.83 -29.64 -15.30
CA GLY A 89 6.56 -30.57 -16.38
C GLY A 89 6.89 -29.96 -17.76
N GLU A 90 5.89 -29.85 -18.62
CA GLU A 90 6.03 -29.29 -19.97
C GLU A 90 5.77 -27.77 -20.04
N GLU A 91 5.37 -27.15 -18.93
CA GLU A 91 4.95 -25.75 -18.88
C GLU A 91 5.97 -24.86 -18.18
N TYR A 92 6.08 -23.62 -18.67
CA TYR A 92 6.81 -22.54 -18.01
C TYR A 92 5.83 -21.66 -17.27
N VAL A 93 6.04 -21.44 -15.99
CA VAL A 93 5.13 -20.73 -15.08
C VAL A 93 5.89 -19.61 -14.37
N LEU A 94 5.24 -18.47 -14.12
CA LEU A 94 5.86 -17.40 -13.33
C LEU A 94 6.12 -17.85 -11.89
N THR A 95 7.29 -17.49 -11.36
CA THR A 95 7.53 -17.46 -9.92
C THR A 95 6.73 -16.33 -9.27
N ASN A 96 6.73 -16.23 -7.93
CA ASN A 96 6.16 -15.06 -7.26
C ASN A 96 6.85 -13.76 -7.69
N ALA A 97 8.19 -13.77 -7.76
CA ALA A 97 8.96 -12.60 -8.22
C ALA A 97 8.64 -12.22 -9.68
N GLY A 98 8.47 -13.21 -10.58
CA GLY A 98 8.02 -12.95 -11.95
C GLY A 98 6.62 -12.35 -12.02
N PHE A 99 5.72 -12.80 -11.14
CA PHE A 99 4.36 -12.28 -11.04
C PHE A 99 4.32 -10.85 -10.48
N GLU A 100 5.08 -10.56 -9.42
CA GLU A 100 5.20 -9.21 -8.85
C GLU A 100 5.78 -8.22 -9.87
N LEU A 101 6.83 -8.62 -10.60
CA LEU A 101 7.41 -7.81 -11.66
C LEU A 101 6.39 -7.54 -12.79
N ALA A 102 5.67 -8.56 -13.25
CA ALA A 102 4.62 -8.39 -14.26
C ALA A 102 3.52 -7.45 -13.78
N GLY A 103 3.14 -7.55 -12.50
CA GLY A 103 2.21 -6.64 -11.84
C GLY A 103 2.70 -5.20 -11.85
N ALA A 104 3.95 -4.95 -11.45
CA ALA A 104 4.56 -3.62 -11.42
C ALA A 104 4.71 -2.99 -12.83
N LEU A 105 5.07 -3.80 -13.83
CA LEU A 105 5.10 -3.35 -15.24
C LEU A 105 3.72 -2.92 -15.71
N ARG A 106 2.70 -3.75 -15.50
CA ARG A 106 1.30 -3.45 -15.86
C ARG A 106 0.72 -2.29 -15.07
N ALA A 107 1.19 -2.10 -13.84
CA ALA A 107 0.83 -0.97 -13.00
C ALA A 107 1.35 0.36 -13.54
N GLY A 108 2.33 0.33 -14.46
CA GLY A 108 3.02 1.51 -14.99
C GLY A 108 4.09 2.05 -14.04
N THR A 109 4.52 1.26 -13.03
CA THR A 109 5.47 1.71 -12.00
C THR A 109 6.82 2.14 -12.57
N PHE A 110 7.25 1.52 -13.66
CA PHE A 110 8.53 1.83 -14.33
C PHE A 110 8.37 2.69 -15.59
N ASP A 111 7.13 3.03 -15.94
CA ASP A 111 6.85 3.80 -17.14
C ASP A 111 6.90 5.30 -16.83
N GLN A 112 8.02 5.93 -17.20
CA GLN A 112 8.21 7.38 -17.06
C GLN A 112 7.57 8.17 -18.21
N THR A 113 6.88 7.54 -19.18
CA THR A 113 6.16 8.26 -20.23
C THR A 113 4.75 8.67 -19.81
N ASP A 114 4.18 8.00 -18.80
CA ASP A 114 2.85 8.27 -18.20
C ASP A 114 2.89 9.28 -17.03
N THR A 115 4.08 9.77 -16.63
CA THR A 115 4.25 10.82 -15.61
C THR A 115 3.73 12.19 -16.05
N ARG A 116 3.23 12.32 -17.28
CA ARG A 116 2.54 13.52 -17.80
C ARG A 116 1.05 13.56 -17.47
N VAL A 117 0.49 12.53 -16.83
CA VAL A 117 -0.92 12.54 -16.41
C VAL A 117 -1.04 13.40 -15.16
N GLU A 118 -1.22 14.70 -15.39
CA GLU A 118 -1.68 15.64 -14.37
C GLU A 118 -3.20 15.66 -14.39
N ARG A 119 -3.82 15.33 -13.27
CA ARG A 119 -5.27 15.44 -13.08
C ARG A 119 -5.55 16.27 -11.85
N ARG A 120 -6.48 17.20 -12.00
CA ARG A 120 -7.01 18.03 -10.90
C ARG A 120 -8.51 18.03 -10.97
N THR A 121 -9.18 17.78 -9.86
CA THR A 121 -10.64 17.70 -9.81
C THR A 121 -11.12 18.06 -8.41
N ALA A 122 -12.08 18.99 -8.34
CA ALA A 122 -12.83 19.24 -7.13
C ALA A 122 -13.64 17.99 -6.76
N LEU A 123 -13.54 17.58 -5.50
CA LEU A 123 -14.27 16.43 -4.97
C LEU A 123 -15.64 16.89 -4.44
N ASP A 124 -16.61 15.98 -4.46
CA ASP A 124 -17.85 16.13 -3.68
C ASP A 124 -17.59 15.71 -2.22
N ARG A 125 -16.56 16.33 -1.63
CA ARG A 125 -16.03 16.08 -0.29
C ARG A 125 -15.60 17.41 0.30
N THR A 126 -15.77 17.56 1.60
CA THR A 126 -15.39 18.76 2.34
C THR A 126 -14.23 18.47 3.28
N CYS A 127 -13.46 19.50 3.57
CA CYS A 127 -12.40 19.42 4.55
C CYS A 127 -13.03 19.13 5.93
N PRO A 128 -12.55 18.11 6.67
CA PRO A 128 -13.09 17.77 7.98
C PRO A 128 -12.76 18.81 9.06
N ILE A 129 -11.91 19.80 8.76
CA ILE A 129 -11.49 20.85 9.69
C ILE A 129 -12.27 22.18 9.44
N CYS A 130 -12.49 22.58 8.19
CA CYS A 130 -13.16 23.86 7.85
C CYS A 130 -14.30 23.77 6.84
N GLU A 131 -14.74 22.57 6.48
CA GLU A 131 -15.83 22.31 5.53
C GLU A 131 -15.59 22.81 4.09
N ALA A 132 -14.42 23.38 3.78
CA ALA A 132 -14.09 23.82 2.42
C ALA A 132 -14.04 22.64 1.43
N THR A 133 -14.52 22.83 0.20
CA THR A 133 -14.46 21.81 -0.85
C THR A 133 -13.02 21.36 -1.12
N LEU A 134 -12.80 20.05 -1.12
CA LEU A 134 -11.48 19.46 -1.36
C LEU A 134 -11.16 19.33 -2.86
N GLU A 135 -9.88 19.43 -3.21
CA GLU A 135 -9.38 19.16 -4.57
C GLU A 135 -8.45 17.96 -4.56
N ALA A 136 -8.70 16.98 -5.44
CA ALA A 136 -7.77 15.88 -5.68
C ALA A 136 -6.82 16.24 -6.82
N VAL A 137 -5.52 16.09 -6.57
CA VAL A 137 -4.44 16.29 -7.53
C VAL A 137 -3.65 14.99 -7.66
N TYR A 138 -3.54 14.46 -8.89
CA TYR A 138 -2.62 13.36 -9.19
C TYR A 138 -1.56 13.83 -10.18
N GLU A 139 -0.29 13.75 -9.79
CA GLU A 139 0.86 14.08 -10.61
C GLU A 139 2.08 13.25 -10.17
N HIS A 140 2.93 12.86 -11.11
CA HIS A 140 4.19 12.14 -10.83
C HIS A 140 4.06 10.88 -9.94
N GLY A 141 2.91 10.19 -9.96
CA GLY A 141 2.66 9.02 -9.11
C GLY A 141 2.19 9.33 -7.68
N TYR A 142 2.00 10.60 -7.36
CA TYR A 142 1.47 11.08 -6.09
C TYR A 142 0.02 11.49 -6.24
N LEU A 143 -0.83 11.01 -5.32
CA LEU A 143 -2.15 11.57 -5.09
C LEU A 143 -2.07 12.50 -3.88
N ARG A 144 -2.57 13.72 -4.04
CA ARG A 144 -2.78 14.69 -2.97
C ARG A 144 -4.25 15.10 -2.91
N VAL A 145 -4.81 15.16 -1.72
CA VAL A 145 -6.11 15.78 -1.46
C VAL A 145 -5.84 17.08 -0.72
N LEU A 146 -6.27 18.19 -1.32
CA LEU A 146 -5.93 19.55 -0.90
C LEU A 146 -7.16 20.28 -0.38
N CYS A 147 -6.98 20.98 0.73
CA CYS A 147 -7.86 21.99 1.26
C CYS A 147 -7.24 23.38 0.98
N PRO A 148 -8.02 24.38 0.54
CA PRO A 148 -7.49 25.73 0.30
C PRO A 148 -6.96 26.42 1.57
N GLU A 149 -7.47 26.05 2.75
CA GLU A 149 -7.09 26.66 4.02
C GLU A 149 -6.02 25.86 4.78
N HIS A 150 -6.07 24.52 4.69
CA HIS A 150 -5.20 23.61 5.46
C HIS A 150 -4.16 22.86 4.61
N ASP A 151 -4.03 23.23 3.34
CA ASP A 151 -3.12 22.59 2.38
C ASP A 151 -3.38 21.08 2.23
N ARG A 152 -2.44 20.19 2.59
CA ARG A 152 -2.57 18.74 2.35
C ARG A 152 -3.38 18.05 3.44
N ILE A 153 -4.52 17.49 3.07
CA ILE A 153 -5.30 16.59 3.92
C ILE A 153 -4.82 15.13 3.79
N LEU A 154 -4.47 14.71 2.57
CA LEU A 154 -3.93 13.38 2.30
C LEU A 154 -2.81 13.49 1.27
N THR A 155 -1.72 12.75 1.49
CA THR A 155 -0.70 12.50 0.48
C THR A 155 -0.34 11.03 0.46
N THR A 156 -0.41 10.40 -0.71
CA THR A 156 0.00 9.01 -0.87
C THR A 156 0.54 8.74 -2.28
N THR A 157 1.11 7.56 -2.47
CA THR A 157 1.57 7.08 -3.77
C THR A 157 0.60 6.05 -4.33
N LEU A 158 0.26 6.21 -5.61
CA LEU A 158 -0.54 5.27 -6.37
C LEU A 158 0.10 5.04 -7.73
N PRO A 159 0.17 3.79 -8.22
CA PRO A 159 0.68 3.53 -9.55
C PRO A 159 -0.29 4.06 -10.62
N PRO A 160 0.18 4.40 -11.84
CA PRO A 160 -0.67 4.90 -12.93
C PRO A 160 -1.91 4.04 -13.22
N ALA A 161 -1.81 2.72 -13.10
CA ALA A 161 -2.95 1.82 -13.30
C ALA A 161 -4.09 2.02 -12.27
N ALA A 162 -3.82 2.57 -11.09
CA ALA A 162 -4.85 2.93 -10.12
C ALA A 162 -5.70 4.12 -10.60
N VAL A 163 -5.14 4.97 -11.47
CA VAL A 163 -5.77 6.21 -11.95
C VAL A 163 -6.38 6.07 -13.35
N ARG A 164 -5.75 5.25 -14.20
CA ARG A 164 -6.12 5.10 -15.61
C ARG A 164 -7.58 4.68 -15.77
N GLY A 165 -8.36 5.48 -16.48
CA GLY A 165 -9.77 5.21 -16.79
C GLY A 165 -10.73 5.32 -15.61
N ARG A 166 -10.31 5.89 -14.48
CA ARG A 166 -11.15 6.11 -13.30
C ARG A 166 -11.42 7.60 -13.05
N GLU A 167 -12.55 7.87 -12.42
CA GLU A 167 -12.87 9.17 -11.83
C GLU A 167 -12.01 9.43 -10.60
N MET A 168 -11.69 10.70 -10.32
CA MET A 168 -10.79 11.05 -9.21
C MET A 168 -11.35 10.66 -7.84
N ALA A 169 -12.68 10.71 -7.64
CA ALA A 169 -13.30 10.23 -6.41
C ALA A 169 -12.95 8.75 -6.14
N THR A 170 -13.08 7.88 -7.14
CA THR A 170 -12.70 6.46 -7.02
C THR A 170 -11.20 6.26 -6.76
N VAL A 171 -10.34 7.16 -7.27
CA VAL A 171 -8.90 7.13 -6.99
C VAL A 171 -8.63 7.46 -5.52
N VAL A 172 -9.35 8.42 -4.96
CA VAL A 172 -9.29 8.76 -3.52
C VAL A 172 -9.78 7.60 -2.66
N ASP A 173 -10.87 6.93 -3.04
CA ASP A 173 -11.36 5.74 -2.32
C ASP A 173 -10.30 4.61 -2.29
N LEU A 174 -9.60 4.39 -3.42
CA LEU A 174 -8.49 3.44 -3.48
C LEU A 174 -7.30 3.86 -2.60
N ALA A 175 -7.01 5.15 -2.53
CA ALA A 175 -5.98 5.68 -1.64
C ALA A 175 -6.32 5.43 -0.17
N ASN A 176 -7.57 5.68 0.23
CA ASN A 176 -8.04 5.39 1.58
C ASN A 176 -7.93 3.90 1.94
N ALA A 177 -8.39 3.02 1.04
CA ALA A 177 -8.25 1.58 1.23
C ALA A 177 -6.78 1.14 1.34
N ARG A 178 -5.88 1.77 0.58
CA ARG A 178 -4.44 1.54 0.68
C ARG A 178 -3.88 2.03 2.02
N THR A 179 -4.23 3.22 2.49
CA THR A 179 -3.81 3.73 3.79
C THR A 179 -4.24 2.78 4.91
N ARG A 180 -5.47 2.27 4.86
CA ARG A 180 -5.98 1.25 5.79
C ARG A 180 -5.10 0.01 5.81
N ASP A 181 -4.78 -0.56 4.65
CA ASP A 181 -3.91 -1.75 4.55
C ASP A 181 -2.51 -1.47 5.12
N GLN A 182 -1.98 -0.26 4.91
CA GLN A 182 -0.68 0.13 5.46
C GLN A 182 -0.70 0.18 6.98
N VAL A 183 -1.70 0.86 7.57
CA VAL A 183 -1.86 0.99 9.02
C VAL A 183 -1.99 -0.39 9.66
N GLU A 184 -2.91 -1.23 9.17
CA GLU A 184 -3.15 -2.55 9.74
C GLU A 184 -1.92 -3.47 9.65
N ARG A 185 -1.18 -3.39 8.54
CA ARG A 185 0.03 -4.19 8.36
C ARG A 185 1.16 -3.73 9.28
N VAL A 186 1.33 -2.43 9.46
CA VAL A 186 2.32 -1.87 10.39
C VAL A 186 1.97 -2.26 11.83
N ARG A 187 0.70 -2.19 12.23
CA ARG A 187 0.23 -2.65 13.54
C ARG A 187 0.48 -4.14 13.76
N ALA A 188 0.44 -4.94 12.71
CA ALA A 188 0.83 -6.35 12.74
C ALA A 188 2.37 -6.58 12.73
N GLY A 189 3.17 -5.52 12.75
CA GLY A 189 4.63 -5.55 12.75
C GLY A 189 5.28 -5.75 11.37
N GLY A 190 4.51 -5.57 10.29
CA GLY A 190 4.96 -5.77 8.91
C GLY A 190 5.07 -4.47 8.11
N CYS A 191 6.14 -4.32 7.33
CA CYS A 191 6.33 -3.17 6.46
C CYS A 191 5.36 -3.19 5.26
N PRO A 192 4.68 -2.07 4.93
CA PRO A 192 3.79 -1.95 3.78
C PRO A 192 4.48 -2.02 2.42
N HIS A 193 5.81 -1.94 2.40
CA HIS A 193 6.59 -1.99 1.18
C HIS A 193 7.27 -3.34 0.96
N CYS A 194 8.03 -3.83 1.93
CA CYS A 194 8.86 -5.02 1.77
C CYS A 194 8.43 -6.22 2.62
N TRP A 195 7.35 -6.11 3.41
CA TRP A 195 6.93 -7.12 4.40
C TRP A 195 7.92 -7.40 5.54
N GLY A 196 9.02 -6.64 5.59
CA GLY A 196 10.02 -6.70 6.65
C GLY A 196 9.49 -6.27 8.01
N ARG A 197 10.31 -6.41 9.05
CA ARG A 197 9.93 -6.01 10.41
C ARG A 197 9.73 -4.50 10.47
N SER A 198 8.56 -4.07 10.93
CA SER A 198 8.21 -2.66 11.16
C SER A 198 7.93 -2.43 12.63
N THR A 199 8.43 -1.32 13.16
CA THR A 199 8.14 -0.84 14.51
C THR A 199 7.31 0.43 14.46
N VAL A 200 6.53 0.68 15.50
CA VAL A 200 5.79 1.94 15.71
C VAL A 200 6.22 2.54 17.05
N ARG A 201 6.48 3.85 17.08
CA ARG A 201 6.78 4.60 18.31
C ARG A 201 6.02 5.91 18.35
N ALA A 202 5.42 6.24 19.49
CA ALA A 202 4.72 7.49 19.76
C ALA A 202 4.96 7.96 21.21
N PRO A 203 4.94 9.28 21.50
CA PRO A 203 4.95 10.36 20.53
C PRO A 203 6.27 10.39 19.76
N ALA A 204 6.23 10.80 18.50
CA ALA A 204 7.42 10.98 17.68
C ALA A 204 7.37 12.33 16.97
N GLU A 205 8.51 13.04 16.97
CA GLU A 205 8.64 14.27 16.20
C GLU A 205 8.93 13.93 14.73
N PRO A 206 8.26 14.59 13.78
CA PRO A 206 8.56 14.41 12.37
C PRO A 206 9.96 14.96 12.06
N SER A 207 10.74 14.23 11.26
CA SER A 207 12.05 14.74 10.84
C SER A 207 11.92 16.02 9.98
N GLU A 208 12.88 16.93 10.06
CA GLU A 208 12.91 18.12 9.17
C GLU A 208 12.79 17.75 7.69
N ALA A 209 13.39 16.62 7.28
CA ALA A 209 13.31 16.12 5.91
C ALA A 209 11.88 15.72 5.52
N TYR A 210 11.13 15.13 6.46
CA TYR A 210 9.73 14.79 6.25
C TYR A 210 8.86 16.04 6.18
N LEU A 211 9.06 17.01 7.08
CA LEU A 211 8.38 18.30 7.04
C LEU A 211 8.62 19.01 5.70
N ARG A 212 9.87 19.08 5.23
CA ARG A 212 10.19 19.65 3.91
C ARG A 212 9.52 18.89 2.75
N ALA A 213 9.44 17.57 2.80
CA ALA A 213 8.77 16.77 1.78
C ALA A 213 7.24 17.00 1.76
N LEU A 214 6.64 17.22 2.93
CA LEU A 214 5.23 17.62 3.07
C LEU A 214 4.98 19.05 2.60
N SER A 215 5.94 19.96 2.74
CA SER A 215 5.75 21.36 2.38
C SER A 215 6.20 21.71 0.97
N ALA A 216 6.96 20.84 0.28
CA ALA A 216 7.37 21.05 -1.10
C ALA A 216 6.15 21.07 -2.04
N ARG A 217 5.49 22.22 -2.18
CA ARG A 217 4.56 22.49 -3.28
C ARG A 217 5.37 22.43 -4.57
N GLY A 218 4.76 21.96 -5.66
CA GLY A 218 5.46 21.64 -6.91
C GLY A 218 6.41 22.74 -7.43
N GLU A 219 7.30 22.36 -8.36
CA GLU A 219 8.40 23.17 -8.91
C GLU A 219 8.14 24.69 -8.94
N GLY A 220 8.85 25.45 -8.08
CA GLY A 220 8.82 26.92 -8.10
C GLY A 220 8.91 27.64 -6.75
N GLU A 221 8.87 26.95 -5.61
CA GLU A 221 8.99 27.58 -4.29
C GLU A 221 10.45 27.68 -3.80
N PRO A 222 10.81 28.74 -3.04
CA PRO A 222 12.17 28.96 -2.56
C PRO A 222 12.64 27.85 -1.61
N GLU A 223 13.92 27.50 -1.67
CA GLU A 223 14.60 26.48 -0.85
C GLU A 223 14.52 26.72 0.67
N ASP A 224 14.00 27.88 1.09
CA ASP A 224 13.93 28.39 2.47
C ASP A 224 12.48 28.63 2.94
N CYS A 225 11.55 27.74 2.64
CA CYS A 225 10.26 27.72 3.35
C CYS A 225 10.46 27.02 4.70
N ASP A 226 10.63 27.81 5.76
CA ASP A 226 10.59 27.33 7.14
C ASP A 226 9.20 26.72 7.40
N VAL A 227 9.16 25.40 7.55
CA VAL A 227 7.94 24.69 7.94
C VAL A 227 7.85 24.80 9.45
N GLU A 228 7.02 25.73 9.94
CA GLU A 228 6.70 25.80 11.35
C GLU A 228 5.73 24.65 11.68
N TYR A 229 6.26 23.59 12.27
CA TYR A 229 5.48 22.55 12.96
C TYR A 229 5.32 23.03 14.41
N ASP A 230 4.08 23.33 14.81
CA ASP A 230 3.78 23.76 16.17
C ASP A 230 3.36 22.53 16.97
N SER A 231 4.31 21.95 17.70
CA SER A 231 4.08 20.75 18.51
C SER A 231 2.98 20.91 19.57
N GLU A 232 2.58 22.13 19.91
CA GLU A 232 1.53 22.38 20.91
C GLU A 232 0.11 22.31 20.33
N ASP A 233 -0.07 22.64 19.04
CA ASP A 233 -1.38 22.62 18.35
C ASP A 233 -1.51 21.50 17.30
N ASP A 234 -0.41 20.82 16.94
CA ASP A 234 -0.39 19.74 15.94
C ASP A 234 -0.71 18.35 16.54
N ALA A 235 -1.22 17.45 15.69
CA ALA A 235 -1.58 16.09 16.09
C ALA A 235 -0.38 15.31 16.66
N VAL A 236 -0.58 14.51 17.71
CA VAL A 236 0.45 13.59 18.21
C VAL A 236 0.74 12.55 17.13
N LEU A 237 1.99 12.46 16.70
CA LEU A 237 2.41 11.53 15.64
C LEU A 237 3.03 10.25 16.19
N ALA A 238 2.87 9.18 15.43
CA ALA A 238 3.57 7.92 15.56
C ALA A 238 4.53 7.73 14.38
N GLU A 239 5.80 7.46 14.66
CA GLU A 239 6.78 7.06 13.65
C GLU A 239 6.66 5.57 13.37
N CYS A 240 6.54 5.22 12.10
CA CYS A 240 6.58 3.86 11.58
C CYS A 240 7.90 3.66 10.84
N ALA A 241 8.73 2.72 11.29
CA ALA A 241 10.06 2.49 10.72
C ALA A 241 10.30 1.00 10.41
N CYS A 242 10.81 0.70 9.23
CA CYS A 242 11.19 -0.65 8.83
C CYS A 242 12.69 -0.91 9.03
N GLU A 243 13.02 -2.03 9.68
CA GLU A 243 14.40 -2.45 9.95
C GLU A 243 15.12 -3.01 8.70
N ASP A 244 14.36 -3.49 7.72
CA ASP A 244 14.90 -4.18 6.55
C ASP A 244 15.12 -3.25 5.35
N CYS A 245 14.12 -2.46 4.96
CA CYS A 245 14.21 -1.57 3.80
C CYS A 245 14.44 -0.09 4.14
N GLY A 246 14.36 0.28 5.42
CA GLY A 246 14.54 1.66 5.87
C GLY A 246 13.39 2.61 5.51
N MET A 247 12.23 2.08 5.09
CA MET A 247 11.03 2.91 4.92
C MET A 247 10.63 3.49 6.28
N THR A 248 10.51 4.82 6.34
CA THR A 248 10.01 5.57 7.49
C THR A 248 8.88 6.49 7.06
N PHE A 249 7.81 6.55 7.85
CA PHE A 249 6.71 7.50 7.67
C PHE A 249 6.02 7.77 9.01
N TRP A 250 5.25 8.85 9.07
CA TRP A 250 4.53 9.27 10.27
C TRP A 250 3.03 9.21 10.04
N LEU A 251 2.29 8.87 11.09
CA LEU A 251 0.84 8.87 11.11
C LEU A 251 0.35 9.58 12.38
N PRO A 252 -0.74 10.35 12.34
CA PRO A 252 -1.43 10.75 13.56
C PRO A 252 -1.81 9.51 14.38
N VAL A 253 -1.69 9.57 15.71
CA VAL A 253 -2.06 8.44 16.59
C VAL A 253 -3.55 8.09 16.47
N SER A 254 -4.40 9.04 16.08
CA SER A 254 -5.81 8.80 15.77
C SER A 254 -6.01 7.87 14.58
N VAL A 255 -5.17 8.00 13.53
CA VAL A 255 -5.18 7.09 12.37
C VAL A 255 -4.76 5.67 12.77
N CYS A 256 -3.84 5.52 13.74
CA CYS A 256 -3.41 4.21 14.25
C CYS A 256 -4.55 3.42 14.93
N VAL A 257 -5.60 4.09 15.43
CA VAL A 257 -6.73 3.45 16.12
C VAL A 257 -8.05 3.51 15.36
N ALA A 258 -8.09 4.12 14.17
CA ALA A 258 -9.30 4.30 13.38
C ALA A 258 -10.12 3.01 13.13
N HIS A 259 -9.46 1.86 13.07
CA HIS A 259 -10.11 0.55 12.91
C HIS A 259 -9.98 -0.36 14.13
N HIS A 260 -9.64 0.20 15.29
CA HIS A 260 -9.70 -0.53 16.54
C HIS A 260 -11.15 -0.99 16.81
N PRO A 261 -11.39 -2.22 17.30
CA PRO A 261 -12.74 -2.75 17.50
C PRO A 261 -13.66 -1.84 18.33
N ALA A 262 -13.11 -1.13 19.33
CA ALA A 262 -13.89 -0.17 20.13
C ALA A 262 -14.36 1.04 19.29
N VAL A 263 -13.53 1.55 18.39
CA VAL A 263 -13.88 2.67 17.50
C VAL A 263 -14.96 2.23 16.52
N VAL A 264 -14.80 1.05 15.91
CA VAL A 264 -15.80 0.49 14.98
C VAL A 264 -17.15 0.27 15.68
N ALA A 265 -17.13 -0.30 16.89
CA ALA A 265 -18.34 -0.49 17.69
C ALA A 265 -18.99 0.85 18.05
N TYR A 266 -18.20 1.84 18.47
CA TYR A 266 -18.71 3.17 18.82
C TYR A 266 -19.34 3.90 17.62
N TYR A 267 -18.74 3.84 16.44
CA TYR A 267 -19.33 4.36 15.20
C TYR A 267 -20.67 3.68 14.88
N HIS A 268 -20.68 2.34 14.94
CA HIS A 268 -21.89 1.56 14.71
C HIS A 268 -23.01 1.89 15.71
N ASP A 269 -22.68 2.01 17.00
CA ASP A 269 -23.64 2.31 18.06
C ASP A 269 -24.23 3.73 17.93
N ASN A 270 -23.50 4.65 17.29
CA ASN A 270 -23.97 5.99 16.92
C ASN A 270 -24.62 6.04 15.51
N GLY A 271 -24.85 4.88 14.87
CA GLY A 271 -25.57 4.79 13.60
C GLY A 271 -24.76 5.20 12.37
N VAL A 272 -23.44 5.30 12.49
CA VAL A 272 -22.54 5.59 11.36
C VAL A 272 -21.85 4.29 10.94
N GLU A 273 -22.11 3.86 9.70
CA GLU A 273 -21.37 2.74 9.11
C GLU A 273 -20.00 3.22 8.65
N MET A 274 -18.93 2.65 9.22
CA MET A 274 -17.57 2.89 8.72
C MET A 274 -17.36 2.19 7.37
N ASP A 275 -17.26 2.95 6.30
CA ASP A 275 -16.88 2.44 4.98
C ASP A 275 -15.34 2.36 4.81
N GLY A 276 -14.59 3.13 5.59
CA GLY A 276 -13.14 3.20 5.53
C GLY A 276 -12.55 4.41 4.86
N ASP A 277 -13.37 5.40 4.55
CA ASP A 277 -12.87 6.70 4.17
C ASP A 277 -12.36 7.43 5.41
N TYR A 278 -11.03 7.62 5.50
CA TYR A 278 -10.42 8.39 6.58
C TYR A 278 -10.80 9.88 6.53
N LEU A 279 -11.23 10.39 5.35
CA LEU A 279 -11.68 11.77 5.21
C LEU A 279 -13.07 12.00 5.82
N ASP A 280 -13.87 10.94 5.95
CA ASP A 280 -15.18 10.98 6.61
C ASP A 280 -15.07 10.68 8.13
N MET A 281 -13.84 10.47 8.64
CA MET A 281 -13.57 10.27 10.06
C MET A 281 -13.04 11.56 10.69
N GLU A 282 -13.93 12.39 11.24
CA GLU A 282 -13.58 13.68 11.87
C GLU A 282 -12.41 13.56 12.87
N HIS A 283 -12.38 12.49 13.66
CA HIS A 283 -11.32 12.20 14.64
C HIS A 283 -9.95 11.86 14.02
N ALA A 284 -9.91 11.40 12.76
CA ALA A 284 -8.69 10.98 12.07
C ALA A 284 -7.94 12.13 11.37
N THR A 285 -8.58 13.29 11.28
CA THR A 285 -8.14 14.41 10.43
C THR A 285 -7.93 15.74 11.17
N GLY A 286 -8.09 15.75 12.50
CA GLY A 286 -7.80 16.90 13.38
C GLY A 286 -6.60 16.68 14.31
N SER A 287 -6.28 17.68 15.14
CA SER A 287 -5.31 17.59 16.24
C SER A 287 -5.87 16.68 17.33
N ASN A 288 -5.69 15.38 17.14
CA ASN A 288 -6.22 14.37 18.03
C ASN A 288 -5.09 13.51 18.60
N GLY A 289 -5.07 13.36 19.91
CA GLY A 289 -3.95 12.80 20.65
C GLY A 289 -3.46 13.76 21.73
N THR A 290 -3.42 13.31 22.98
CA THR A 290 -2.83 14.07 24.09
C THR A 290 -1.92 13.16 24.90
N VAL A 291 -0.67 13.56 25.11
CA VAL A 291 0.24 12.82 26.00
C VAL A 291 -0.14 13.10 27.45
N VAL A 292 -0.79 12.13 28.10
CA VAL A 292 -1.25 12.24 29.49
C VAL A 292 -0.27 11.67 30.52
N SER A 293 0.75 10.93 30.05
CA SER A 293 1.86 10.46 30.87
C SER A 293 3.10 10.20 30.00
N GLU A 294 4.30 10.46 30.54
CA GLU A 294 5.58 10.18 29.87
C GLU A 294 6.27 8.92 30.41
N ALA A 295 5.91 8.46 31.61
CA ALA A 295 6.58 7.34 32.28
C ALA A 295 5.62 6.53 33.17
N PRO A 296 4.98 5.46 32.64
CA PRO A 296 5.06 4.99 31.24
C PRO A 296 4.33 5.95 30.28
N VAL A 297 4.75 5.98 29.01
CA VAL A 297 4.06 6.79 27.99
C VAL A 297 2.59 6.38 27.89
N ARG A 298 1.69 7.37 27.98
CA ARG A 298 0.26 7.21 27.77
C ARG A 298 -0.25 8.34 26.90
N ILE A 299 -0.93 7.98 25.83
CA ILE A 299 -1.50 8.92 24.85
C ILE A 299 -3.00 8.68 24.81
N GLU A 300 -3.81 9.71 25.01
CA GLU A 300 -5.26 9.64 24.88
C GLU A 300 -5.69 10.12 23.50
N VAL A 301 -6.54 9.33 22.85
CA VAL A 301 -7.22 9.70 21.59
C VAL A 301 -8.71 9.75 21.87
N GLU A 302 -9.33 10.89 21.60
CA GLU A 302 -10.76 11.09 21.76
C GLU A 302 -11.46 10.90 20.41
N VAL A 303 -12.51 10.09 20.40
CA VAL A 303 -13.31 9.81 19.21
C VAL A 303 -14.74 10.25 19.48
N LEU A 304 -15.14 11.31 18.80
CA LEU A 304 -16.50 11.82 18.78
C LEU A 304 -17.12 11.56 17.40
N VAL A 305 -18.42 11.26 17.35
CA VAL A 305 -19.17 11.02 16.12
C VAL A 305 -20.33 12.01 16.08
N GLY A 306 -20.24 13.00 15.18
CA GLY A 306 -21.24 14.08 15.10
C GLY A 306 -21.42 14.79 16.45
N ASP A 307 -22.68 15.07 16.80
CA ASP A 307 -23.05 15.76 18.05
C ASP A 307 -23.33 14.79 19.22
N ALA A 308 -22.64 13.65 19.30
CA ALA A 308 -22.85 12.70 20.39
C ALA A 308 -22.55 13.33 21.78
N ASP A 309 -23.34 12.99 22.79
CA ASP A 309 -23.16 13.51 24.16
C ASP A 309 -21.98 12.86 24.90
N GLU A 310 -21.54 11.68 24.44
CA GLU A 310 -20.40 10.94 24.97
C GLU A 310 -19.37 10.78 23.86
N ALA A 311 -18.08 10.83 24.20
CA ALA A 311 -16.95 10.50 23.34
C ALA A 311 -16.31 9.18 23.80
N LEU A 312 -15.78 8.40 22.87
CA LEU A 312 -14.92 7.26 23.17
C LEU A 312 -13.49 7.74 23.36
N VAL A 313 -12.89 7.49 24.51
CA VAL A 313 -11.47 7.76 24.76
C VAL A 313 -10.68 6.46 24.75
N LEU A 314 -9.63 6.42 23.93
CA LEU A 314 -8.66 5.33 23.91
C LEU A 314 -7.36 5.77 24.56
N THR A 315 -6.81 4.95 25.44
CA THR A 315 -5.46 5.16 25.98
C THR A 315 -4.49 4.21 25.27
N LEU A 316 -3.46 4.76 24.66
CA LEU A 316 -2.40 4.05 23.96
C LEU A 316 -1.11 4.04 24.78
N ASP A 317 -0.26 3.04 24.58
CA ASP A 317 1.15 3.06 25.00
C ASP A 317 2.09 3.60 23.91
N GLU A 318 3.40 3.58 24.17
CA GLU A 318 4.42 4.08 23.23
C GLU A 318 4.45 3.33 21.89
N GLU A 319 3.90 2.12 21.81
CA GLU A 319 3.85 1.31 20.59
C GLU A 319 2.49 1.45 19.88
N THR A 320 1.68 2.42 20.29
CA THR A 320 0.30 2.65 19.82
C THR A 320 -0.66 1.49 20.11
N THR A 321 -0.31 0.61 21.07
CA THR A 321 -1.21 -0.44 21.54
C THR A 321 -2.26 0.17 22.45
N VAL A 322 -3.53 -0.12 22.18
CA VAL A 322 -4.64 0.31 23.04
C VAL A 322 -4.60 -0.47 24.35
N VAL A 323 -4.29 0.22 25.45
CA VAL A 323 -4.21 -0.35 26.81
C VAL A 323 -5.45 -0.04 27.66
N GLY A 324 -6.32 0.85 27.19
CA GLY A 324 -7.57 1.22 27.85
C GLY A 324 -8.57 1.85 26.89
N THR A 325 -9.85 1.69 27.19
CA THR A 325 -10.97 2.33 26.49
C THR A 325 -12.04 2.71 27.50
N GLU A 326 -12.56 3.93 27.43
CA GLU A 326 -13.66 4.41 28.25
C GLU A 326 -14.56 5.35 27.45
N THR A 327 -15.80 5.56 27.89
CA THR A 327 -16.64 6.65 27.39
C THR A 327 -16.66 7.79 28.41
N ALA A 328 -16.60 9.02 27.91
CA ALA A 328 -16.63 10.23 28.72
C ALA A 328 -17.62 11.23 28.10
N PRO A 329 -18.21 12.17 28.85
CA PRO A 329 -19.02 13.22 28.27
C PRO A 329 -18.21 14.03 27.24
N ALA A 330 -18.81 14.35 26.10
CA ALA A 330 -18.15 15.12 25.06
C ALA A 330 -17.68 16.49 25.60
N GLY A 331 -16.44 16.89 25.29
CA GLY A 331 -15.85 18.17 25.73
C GLY A 331 -15.56 18.26 27.23
N SER A 332 -15.42 17.13 27.92
CA SER A 332 -15.07 17.10 29.35
C SER A 332 -13.56 17.16 29.65
N ARG A 333 -12.71 17.27 28.61
CA ARG A 333 -11.25 17.34 28.70
C ARG A 333 -10.71 18.53 27.92
#